data_AF-A0A8A0RP04-F1
#
_entry.id   AF-A0A8A0RP04-F1
#
_cell.length_a   1.000
_cell.length_b   1.000
_cell.length_c   1.000
_cell.angle_alpha   90.00
_cell.angle_beta   90.00
_cell.angle_gamma   90.00
#
_symmetry.space_group_name_H-M   'P 1'
#
loop_
_entity.id
_entity.type
_entity.pdbx_description
1 polymer ?
#
loop_
_entity_poly.entity_id
_entity_poly.type
_entity_poly.pdbx_seq_one_letter_code
_entity_poly.pdbx_strand_id
1 'polypeptide(L)'
;MIKYEIINNTILEVNSKQIDFKHEIKKVIEINNTLIVRLYIKKEKENVPSNNIYAISDKGEILWNIREIFRPNNPYKGVKVIDSNHYFANCEKNDDNNLVVHTFIGISFVVDIEKKEIISHFISK
;
A
#
# COMPACT_ATOMS: atom_id res chain seq x y z
N MET A 1 11.58 8.40 -12.14
CA MET A 1 11.88 8.77 -10.75
C MET A 1 11.05 9.99 -10.39
N ILE A 2 10.04 9.76 -9.57
CA ILE A 2 9.14 10.79 -9.07
C ILE A 2 9.87 11.56 -7.97
N LYS A 3 9.88 12.90 -8.06
CA LYS A 3 10.43 13.74 -6.99
C LYS A 3 9.42 13.84 -5.86
N TYR A 4 9.83 13.42 -4.67
CA TYR A 4 9.03 13.56 -3.47
C TYR A 4 9.89 13.89 -2.25
N GLU A 5 9.25 14.46 -1.23
CA GLU A 5 9.84 14.72 0.08
C GLU A 5 8.89 14.26 1.19
N ILE A 6 9.44 13.80 2.31
CA ILE A 6 8.69 13.49 3.52
C ILE A 6 8.94 14.59 4.54
N ILE A 7 7.90 15.34 4.89
CA ILE A 7 7.95 16.46 5.83
C ILE A 7 7.28 16.02 7.14
N ASN A 8 7.96 16.26 8.28
CA ASN A 8 7.47 15.95 9.63
C ASN A 8 6.99 14.49 9.81
N ASN A 9 7.52 13.55 9.03
CA ASN A 9 7.14 12.14 8.96
C ASN A 9 5.69 11.84 8.54
N THR A 10 4.80 12.81 8.37
CA THR A 10 3.38 12.57 8.06
C THR A 10 2.92 13.18 6.74
N ILE A 11 3.66 14.15 6.21
CA ILE A 11 3.32 14.83 4.97
C ILE A 11 4.19 14.29 3.85
N LEU A 12 3.56 13.81 2.78
CA LEU A 12 4.25 13.51 1.53
C LEU A 12 4.05 14.69 0.57
N GLU A 13 5.13 15.35 0.18
CA GLU A 13 5.11 16.33 -0.89
C GLU A 13 5.52 15.69 -2.21
N VAL A 14 4.68 15.81 -3.24
CA VAL A 14 4.94 15.34 -4.61
C VAL A 14 4.63 16.49 -5.56
N ASN A 15 5.64 16.97 -6.30
CA ASN A 15 5.49 18.07 -7.27
C ASN A 15 4.71 19.27 -6.70
N SER A 16 5.12 19.76 -5.53
CA SER A 16 4.51 20.90 -4.81
C SER A 16 3.09 20.66 -4.30
N LYS A 17 2.57 19.43 -4.40
CA LYS A 17 1.31 19.03 -3.77
C LYS A 17 1.60 18.25 -2.51
N GLN A 18 0.98 18.67 -1.41
CA GLN A 18 1.13 18.03 -0.11
C GLN A 18 -0.04 17.10 0.18
N ILE A 19 0.28 15.92 0.67
CA ILE A 19 -0.67 14.93 1.16
C ILE A 19 -0.38 14.72 2.64
N ASP A 20 -1.30 15.16 3.50
CA ASP A 20 -1.19 15.00 4.94
C ASP A 20 -1.81 13.66 5.37
N PHE A 21 -0.96 12.74 5.84
CA PHE A 21 -1.41 11.47 6.39
C PHE A 21 -1.57 11.57 7.90
N LYS A 22 -2.67 11.04 8.42
CA LYS A 22 -2.93 10.93 9.88
C LYS A 22 -1.86 10.14 10.65
N HIS A 23 -1.06 9.32 9.95
CA HIS A 23 -0.08 8.41 10.53
C HIS A 23 1.28 8.57 9.85
N GLU A 24 2.35 8.26 10.58
CA GLU A 24 3.73 8.36 10.07
C GLU A 24 3.94 7.55 8.79
N ILE A 25 4.57 8.13 7.79
CA ILE A 25 5.06 7.44 6.60
C ILE A 25 6.27 6.60 7.02
N LYS A 26 6.20 5.28 6.80
CA LYS A 26 7.30 4.35 7.12
C LYS A 26 8.09 3.93 5.91
N LYS A 27 7.46 3.87 4.74
CA LYS A 27 8.12 3.44 3.52
C LYS A 27 7.44 4.09 2.32
N VAL A 28 8.25 4.50 1.36
CA VAL A 28 7.82 4.94 0.03
C VAL A 28 8.65 4.15 -0.97
N ILE A 29 8.00 3.49 -1.93
CA ILE A 29 8.67 2.81 -3.05
C ILE A 29 8.03 3.24 -4.37
N GLU A 30 8.82 3.38 -5.42
CA GLU A 30 8.34 3.70 -6.77
C GLU A 30 8.16 2.41 -7.59
N ILE A 31 6.96 2.23 -8.15
CA ILE A 31 6.59 1.13 -9.04
C ILE A 31 5.78 1.72 -10.19
N ASN A 32 6.19 1.49 -11.45
CA ASN A 32 5.50 1.96 -12.68
C ASN A 32 4.94 3.39 -12.57
N ASN A 33 5.81 4.36 -12.27
CA ASN A 33 5.45 5.77 -12.12
C ASN A 33 4.32 6.03 -11.07
N THR A 34 4.26 5.19 -10.05
CA THR A 34 3.37 5.31 -8.89
C THR A 34 4.19 5.18 -7.61
N LEU A 35 3.96 6.08 -6.66
CA LEU A 35 4.53 5.97 -5.32
C LEU A 35 3.61 5.11 -4.45
N ILE A 36 4.14 4.02 -3.92
CA ILE A 36 3.46 3.20 -2.91
C ILE A 36 3.93 3.64 -1.53
N VAL A 37 3.00 4.18 -0.77
CA VAL A 37 3.23 4.77 0.55
C VAL A 37 2.65 3.85 1.60
N ARG A 38 3.50 3.36 2.51
CA ARG A 38 3.08 2.60 3.69
C ARG A 38 3.15 3.50 4.92
N LEU A 39 2.03 3.57 5.63
CA LEU A 39 1.94 4.28 6.92
C LEU A 39 2.23 3.33 8.09
N TYR A 40 2.70 3.89 9.19
CA TYR A 40 2.82 3.21 10.47
C TYR A 40 1.45 2.94 11.06
N ILE A 41 1.35 1.79 11.70
CA ILE A 41 0.20 1.39 12.49
C ILE A 41 0.70 1.20 13.92
N LYS A 42 0.19 2.00 14.87
CA LYS A 42 0.32 1.68 16.30
C LYS A 42 -0.71 0.59 16.62
N LYS A 43 -0.27 -0.55 17.18
CA LYS A 43 -1.15 -1.64 17.62
C LYS A 43 -2.06 -1.27 18.80
N GLU A 44 -1.82 -0.13 19.43
CA GLU A 44 -2.52 0.27 20.65
C GLU A 44 -3.79 1.07 20.35
N LYS A 45 -4.92 0.43 20.68
CA LYS A 45 -6.33 0.88 20.65
C LYS A 45 -7.13 0.46 19.43
N GLU A 46 -8.34 -0.03 19.72
CA GLU A 46 -9.42 -0.29 18.78
C GLU A 46 -9.56 0.89 17.80
N ASN A 47 -9.75 0.59 16.50
CA ASN A 47 -9.76 1.52 15.35
C ASN A 47 -8.40 1.83 14.69
N VAL A 48 -7.47 0.89 14.72
CA VAL A 48 -6.32 0.93 13.80
C VAL A 48 -6.84 0.83 12.35
N PRO A 49 -6.45 1.74 11.43
CA PRO A 49 -6.81 1.58 10.03
C PRO A 49 -6.16 0.30 9.50
N SER A 50 -6.96 -0.71 9.26
CA SER A 50 -6.63 -1.74 8.28
C SER A 50 -6.28 -1.05 6.96
N ASN A 51 -5.39 -1.64 6.16
CA ASN A 51 -5.06 -1.13 4.82
C ASN A 51 -4.23 0.17 4.80
N ASN A 52 -3.12 0.22 5.54
CA ASN A 52 -2.16 1.34 5.63
C ASN A 52 -1.28 1.58 4.39
N ILE A 53 -1.68 1.12 3.21
CA ILE A 53 -0.90 1.28 1.97
C ILE A 53 -1.74 2.06 0.96
N TYR A 54 -1.12 3.09 0.40
CA TYR A 54 -1.72 4.00 -0.58
C TYR A 54 -0.86 4.04 -1.83
N ALA A 55 -1.50 4.16 -2.99
CA ALA A 55 -0.84 4.51 -4.24
C ALA A 55 -1.07 5.97 -4.57
N ILE A 56 0.02 6.67 -4.87
CA ILE A 56 0.04 8.09 -5.17
C ILE A 56 0.62 8.29 -6.58
N SER A 57 -0.07 9.08 -7.40
CA SER A 57 0.41 9.43 -8.74
C SER A 57 1.63 10.35 -8.68
N ASP A 58 2.33 10.48 -9.80
CA ASP A 58 3.36 11.49 -10.01
C ASP A 58 2.86 12.94 -9.87
N LYS A 59 1.55 13.18 -9.86
CA LYS A 59 0.92 14.49 -9.61
C LYS A 59 0.51 14.71 -8.15
N GLY A 60 0.85 13.78 -7.25
CA GLY A 60 0.45 13.85 -5.84
C GLY A 60 -1.05 13.60 -5.63
N GLU A 61 -1.67 12.75 -6.46
CA GLU A 61 -3.07 12.34 -6.28
C GLU A 61 -3.13 10.93 -5.69
N ILE A 62 -4.01 10.73 -4.70
CA ILE A 62 -4.29 9.38 -4.18
C ILE A 62 -5.06 8.60 -5.26
N LEU A 63 -4.43 7.58 -5.83
CA LEU A 63 -5.02 6.72 -6.86
C LEU A 63 -5.90 5.62 -6.28
N TRP A 64 -5.47 5.05 -5.15
CA TRP A 64 -6.21 4.03 -4.42
C TRP A 64 -5.63 3.79 -3.03
N ASN A 65 -6.46 3.23 -2.16
CA ASN A 65 -6.03 2.56 -0.93
C ASN A 65 -6.06 1.04 -1.11
N ILE A 66 -5.10 0.32 -0.53
CA ILE A 66 -4.97 -1.13 -0.72
C ILE A 66 -6.24 -1.90 -0.33
N ARG A 67 -7.09 -1.35 0.54
CA ARG A 67 -8.40 -1.92 0.87
C ARG A 67 -9.23 -2.22 -0.37
N GLU A 68 -9.18 -1.35 -1.37
CA GLU A 68 -9.94 -1.50 -2.63
C GLU A 68 -9.59 -2.81 -3.34
N ILE A 69 -8.31 -3.19 -3.33
CA ILE A 69 -7.80 -4.42 -3.94
C ILE A 69 -8.35 -5.65 -3.20
N PHE A 70 -8.44 -5.58 -1.87
CA PHE A 70 -8.83 -6.70 -1.01
C PHE A 70 -10.36 -6.83 -0.80
N ARG A 71 -11.19 -5.89 -1.29
CA ARG A 71 -12.67 -5.94 -1.14
C ARG A 71 -13.27 -7.19 -1.80
N PRO A 72 -14.21 -7.93 -1.16
CA PRO A 72 -14.79 -9.17 -1.71
C PRO A 72 -15.36 -9.02 -3.12
N ASN A 73 -15.94 -7.86 -3.42
CA ASN A 73 -16.57 -7.55 -4.72
C ASN A 73 -15.62 -6.80 -5.68
N ASN A 74 -14.30 -6.88 -5.50
CA ASN A 74 -13.37 -6.33 -6.48
C ASN A 74 -13.49 -7.15 -7.79
N PRO A 75 -13.95 -6.53 -8.90
CA PRO A 75 -14.19 -7.24 -10.17
C PRO A 75 -12.89 -7.74 -10.82
N TYR A 76 -11.75 -7.29 -10.33
CA TYR A 76 -10.40 -7.60 -10.80
C TYR A 76 -9.75 -8.73 -9.94
N LYS A 77 -10.54 -9.61 -9.29
CA LYS A 77 -10.01 -10.67 -8.41
C LYS A 77 -9.88 -12.01 -9.11
N GLY A 78 -8.64 -12.50 -9.24
CA GLY A 78 -8.34 -13.91 -9.53
C GLY A 78 -8.34 -14.84 -8.30
N VAL A 79 -8.30 -14.29 -7.07
CA VAL A 79 -8.17 -15.05 -5.81
C VAL A 79 -9.26 -14.64 -4.80
N LYS A 80 -9.90 -15.64 -4.18
CA LYS A 80 -10.92 -15.44 -3.14
C LYS A 80 -10.25 -15.02 -1.82
N VAL A 81 -10.36 -13.74 -1.49
CA VAL A 81 -9.94 -13.20 -0.18
C VAL A 81 -11.12 -13.23 0.80
N ILE A 82 -10.90 -13.81 1.98
CA ILE A 82 -11.94 -14.03 3.01
C ILE A 82 -12.18 -12.77 3.88
N ASP A 83 -11.17 -11.91 4.03
CA ASP A 83 -11.24 -10.68 4.82
C ASP A 83 -10.66 -9.49 4.02
N SER A 84 -11.21 -8.30 4.22
CA SER A 84 -10.75 -7.05 3.59
C SER A 84 -9.90 -6.18 4.53
N ASN A 85 -9.74 -6.61 5.78
CA ASN A 85 -9.00 -5.90 6.80
C ASN A 85 -7.66 -6.57 7.08
N HIS A 86 -6.64 -6.15 6.34
CA HIS A 86 -5.28 -6.61 6.57
C HIS A 86 -4.42 -5.51 7.20
N TYR A 87 -3.59 -5.92 8.16
CA TYR A 87 -2.54 -5.11 8.74
C TYR A 87 -1.23 -5.40 8.02
N PHE A 88 -0.76 -4.46 7.19
CA PHE A 88 0.47 -4.66 6.42
C PHE A 88 1.69 -4.17 7.20
N ALA A 89 2.53 -5.14 7.59
CA ALA A 89 3.76 -4.95 8.33
C ALA A 89 4.90 -4.41 7.45
N ASN A 90 4.88 -4.70 6.15
CA ASN A 90 5.88 -4.24 5.19
C ASN A 90 5.30 -4.21 3.77
N CYS A 91 5.97 -3.50 2.87
CA CYS A 91 5.75 -3.57 1.43
C CYS A 91 7.09 -3.46 0.69
N GLU A 92 7.22 -4.11 -0.46
CA GLU A 92 8.42 -4.05 -1.30
C GLU A 92 8.07 -4.28 -2.77
N LYS A 93 9.04 -4.03 -3.63
CA LYS A 93 8.94 -4.28 -5.07
C LYS A 93 9.71 -5.56 -5.38
N ASN A 94 9.10 -6.52 -6.08
CA ASN A 94 9.81 -7.70 -6.55
C ASN A 94 10.51 -7.45 -7.90
N ASP A 95 11.20 -8.47 -8.41
CA ASP A 95 11.95 -8.39 -9.67
C ASP A 95 11.06 -8.16 -10.90
N ASP A 96 9.79 -8.57 -10.83
CA ASP A 96 8.78 -8.36 -11.88
C ASP A 96 8.10 -6.98 -11.80
N ASN A 97 8.61 -6.05 -10.98
CA ASN A 97 7.99 -4.75 -10.69
C ASN A 97 6.56 -4.86 -10.12
N ASN A 98 6.22 -5.97 -9.46
CA ASN A 98 4.98 -6.08 -8.70
C ASN A 98 5.17 -5.60 -7.27
N LEU A 99 4.07 -5.16 -6.66
CA LEU A 99 4.03 -4.81 -5.25
C LEU A 99 3.87 -6.08 -4.42
N VAL A 100 4.80 -6.34 -3.50
CA VAL A 100 4.64 -7.36 -2.47
C VAL A 100 4.27 -6.69 -1.17
N VAL A 101 3.20 -7.15 -0.52
CA VAL A 101 2.75 -6.67 0.79
C VAL A 101 2.72 -7.79 1.80
N HIS A 102 3.29 -7.54 2.97
CA HIS A 102 3.44 -8.54 4.03
C HIS A 102 2.50 -8.23 5.18
N THR A 103 1.72 -9.22 5.60
CA THR A 103 0.86 -9.11 6.78
C THR A 103 1.60 -9.49 8.06
N PHE A 104 1.10 -9.05 9.22
CA PHE A 104 1.66 -9.48 10.52
C PHE A 104 1.46 -10.97 10.84
N ILE A 105 0.61 -11.68 10.09
CA ILE A 105 0.32 -13.10 10.31
C ILE A 105 1.14 -14.03 9.41
N GLY A 106 2.19 -13.50 8.77
CA GLY A 106 3.10 -14.29 7.93
C GLY A 106 2.54 -14.63 6.55
N ILE A 107 1.49 -13.94 6.08
CA ILE A 107 1.01 -14.05 4.70
C ILE A 107 1.51 -12.86 3.90
N SER A 108 2.08 -13.12 2.72
CA SER A 108 2.48 -12.11 1.76
C SER A 108 1.61 -12.22 0.51
N PHE A 109 1.24 -11.07 -0.06
CA PHE A 109 0.47 -10.97 -1.30
C PHE A 109 1.28 -10.24 -2.36
N VAL A 110 1.25 -10.76 -3.58
CA VAL A 110 1.79 -10.09 -4.76
C VAL A 110 0.64 -9.41 -5.49
N VAL A 111 0.81 -8.12 -5.75
CA VAL A 111 -0.21 -7.21 -6.26
C VAL A 111 0.28 -6.58 -7.56
N ASP A 112 -0.52 -6.74 -8.61
CA ASP A 112 -0.40 -5.96 -9.85
C ASP A 112 -1.05 -4.59 -9.59
N ILE A 113 -0.23 -3.53 -9.56
CA ILE A 113 -0.67 -2.20 -9.17
C ILE A 113 -1.49 -1.49 -10.25
N GLU A 114 -1.32 -1.87 -11.51
CA GLU A 114 -2.03 -1.27 -12.65
C GLU A 114 -3.42 -1.88 -12.77
N LYS A 115 -3.49 -3.21 -12.71
CA LYS A 115 -4.77 -3.93 -12.74
C LYS A 115 -5.50 -3.92 -11.40
N LYS A 116 -4.82 -3.55 -10.30
CA LYS A 116 -5.36 -3.52 -8.93
C LYS A 116 -5.83 -4.91 -8.48
N GLU A 117 -5.02 -5.92 -8.76
CA GLU A 117 -5.33 -7.35 -8.55
C GLU A 117 -4.29 -8.04 -7.67
N ILE A 118 -4.73 -9.03 -6.91
CA ILE A 118 -3.83 -9.98 -6.26
C ILE A 118 -3.53 -11.08 -7.27
N ILE A 119 -2.26 -11.20 -7.67
CA ILE A 119 -1.82 -12.19 -8.66
C ILE A 119 -1.19 -13.43 -8.00
N SER A 120 -0.72 -13.33 -6.75
CA SER A 120 -0.19 -14.46 -5.99
C SER A 120 -0.19 -14.19 -4.48
N HIS A 121 -0.01 -15.24 -3.69
CA HIS A 121 0.26 -15.13 -2.25
C HIS A 121 1.15 -16.29 -1.78
N PHE A 122 1.88 -16.08 -0.70
CA PHE A 122 2.76 -17.09 -0.09
C PHE A 122 2.92 -16.85 1.41
N ILE A 123 3.33 -17.88 2.13
CA ILE A 123 3.68 -17.76 3.55
C ILE A 123 5.10 -17.19 3.63
N SER A 124 5.25 -16.02 4.25
CA SER A 124 6.55 -15.44 4.59
C SER A 124 7.00 -15.98 5.94
N LYS A 125 8.24 -16.50 5.98
CA LYS A 125 8.92 -16.91 7.22
C LYS A 125 9.31 -15.73 8.10
#